data_AF-A0A7Y7WR16-F1
#
_entry.id   AF-A0A7Y7WR16-F1
#
_cell.length_a   1.000
_cell.length_b   1.000
_cell.length_c   1.000
_cell.angle_alpha   90.00
_cell.angle_beta   90.00
_cell.angle_gamma   90.00
#
_symmetry.space_group_name_H-M   'P 1'
#
loop_
_entity.id
_entity.type
_entity.pdbx_description
1 polymer ?
#
loop_
_entity_poly.entity_id
_entity_poly.type
_entity_poly.pdbx_seq_one_letter_code
_entity_poly.pdbx_strand_id
1 'polypeptide(L)' 'MLTVVTVLTDTDFYESMTTHADHMIWQDVYRPSTQVGDVYLKLTVIDDVLIVSFKEL' A
#
# COMPACT_ATOMS: atom_id res chain seq x y z
N MET A 1 12.61 0.58 3.22
CA MET A 1 11.24 0.18 2.83
C MET A 1 10.54 -0.58 3.95
N LEU A 2 11.06 -1.72 4.41
CA LEU A 2 10.47 -2.52 5.51
C LEU A 2 10.08 -1.67 6.74
N THR A 3 10.96 -0.75 7.17
CA THR A 3 10.67 0.14 8.31
C THR A 3 9.40 0.95 8.13
N VAL A 4 9.12 1.44 6.91
CA VAL A 4 7.92 2.23 6.62
C VAL A 4 6.67 1.36 6.75
N VAL A 5 6.72 0.14 6.21
CA VAL A 5 5.60 -0.81 6.31
C VAL A 5 5.33 -1.24 7.75
N THR A 6 6.37 -1.44 8.56
CA THR A 6 6.23 -1.88 9.96
C THR A 6 5.69 -0.83 10.91
N VAL A 7 5.66 0.45 10.51
CA VAL A 7 5.18 1.56 11.34
C VAL A 7 3.91 2.21 10.79
N LEU A 8 3.29 1.60 9.77
CA LEU A 8 2.00 2.06 9.27
C LEU A 8 0.94 2.02 10.37
N THR A 9 0.08 3.01 10.36
CA THR A 9 -1.06 3.15 11.27
C THR A 9 -2.34 3.29 10.47
N ASP A 10 -3.49 3.14 11.15
CA ASP A 10 -4.80 3.36 10.53
C ASP A 10 -4.96 4.78 9.97
N THR A 11 -4.19 5.76 10.47
CA THR A 11 -4.21 7.14 9.98
C THR A 11 -3.53 7.30 8.63
N ASP A 12 -2.64 6.37 8.27
CA ASP A 12 -1.97 6.35 6.98
C ASP A 12 -2.84 5.69 5.90
N PHE A 13 -3.92 4.99 6.28
CA PHE A 13 -4.81 4.34 5.33
C PHE A 13 -5.57 5.38 4.49
N TYR A 14 -5.49 5.24 3.16
CA TYR A 14 -6.14 6.14 2.22
C TYR A 14 -7.39 5.52 1.61
N GLU A 15 -7.26 4.38 0.95
CA GLU A 15 -8.37 3.64 0.35
C GLU A 15 -7.97 2.17 0.15
N SER A 16 -8.97 1.30 0.00
CA SER A 16 -8.75 -0.07 -0.49
C SER A 16 -9.50 -0.20 -1.82
N MET A 17 -8.82 -0.73 -2.83
CA MET A 17 -9.34 -0.79 -4.18
C MET A 17 -8.97 -2.09 -4.88
N THR A 18 -9.80 -2.53 -5.80
CA THR A 18 -9.46 -3.63 -6.71
C THR A 18 -8.99 -3.09 -8.06
N THR A 19 -8.49 -3.95 -8.93
CA THR A 19 -8.16 -3.58 -10.31
C THR A 19 -9.24 -4.05 -11.28
N HIS A 20 -9.25 -3.49 -12.50
CA HIS A 20 -10.10 -4.03 -13.56
C HIS A 20 -9.63 -5.42 -14.04
N ALA A 21 -8.33 -5.71 -13.94
CA ALA A 21 -7.76 -6.98 -14.37
C ALA A 21 -8.19 -8.13 -13.44
N ASP A 22 -8.26 -7.85 -12.14
CA ASP A 22 -8.75 -8.78 -11.13
C ASP A 22 -9.46 -8.02 -10.01
N HIS A 23 -10.74 -8.33 -9.85
CA HIS A 23 -11.64 -7.75 -8.85
C HIS A 23 -11.70 -8.56 -7.55
N MET A 24 -11.03 -9.70 -7.49
CA MET A 24 -10.90 -10.50 -6.27
C MET A 24 -9.70 -10.07 -5.43
N ILE A 25 -8.72 -9.44 -6.06
CA ILE A 25 -7.49 -8.96 -5.41
C ILE A 25 -7.69 -7.52 -4.95
N TRP A 26 -7.67 -7.32 -3.64
CA TRP A 26 -7.71 -6.02 -3.00
C TRP A 26 -6.30 -5.45 -2.81
N GLN A 27 -6.17 -4.16 -3.07
CA GLN A 27 -4.96 -3.38 -2.86
C GLN A 27 -5.26 -2.29 -1.84
N ASP A 28 -4.60 -2.35 -0.70
CA ASP A 28 -4.69 -1.29 0.29
C ASP A 28 -3.67 -0.20 -0.05
N VAL A 29 -4.16 1.02 -0.17
CA VAL A 29 -3.35 2.20 -0.44
C VAL A 29 -3.14 2.95 0.87
N TYR A 30 -1.88 3.13 1.22
CA TYR A 30 -1.45 3.94 2.36
C TYR A 30 -0.69 5.17 1.88
N ARG A 31 -0.79 6.27 2.62
CA ARG A 31 -0.10 7.53 2.36
C ARG A 31 0.70 8.02 3.58
N PRO A 32 1.73 7.29 4.03
CA PRO A 32 2.57 7.74 5.12
C PRO A 32 3.46 8.92 4.71
N SER A 33 3.69 9.82 5.66
CA SER A 33 4.75 10.84 5.55
C SER A 33 6.08 10.24 6.00
N THR A 34 7.07 10.24 5.10
CA THR A 34 8.42 9.72 5.38
C THR A 34 9.45 10.85 5.40
N GLN A 35 10.69 10.55 5.81
CA GLN A 35 11.79 11.52 5.80
C GLN A 35 12.09 12.10 4.40
N VAL A 36 11.70 11.39 3.33
CA VAL A 36 11.92 11.81 1.95
C VAL A 36 10.66 12.38 1.28
N GLY A 37 9.56 12.51 2.04
CA GLY A 37 8.28 13.03 1.58
C GLY A 37 7.11 12.05 1.74
N ASP A 38 5.94 12.49 1.31
CA ASP A 38 4.74 11.66 1.23
C ASP A 38 4.87 10.65 0.09
N VAL A 39 4.53 9.39 0.36
CA VAL A 39 4.53 8.32 -0.63
C VAL A 39 3.19 7.62 -0.65
N TYR A 40 2.74 7.16 -1.82
CA TYR A 40 1.61 6.26 -1.93
C TYR A 40 2.13 4.82 -2.04
N LEU A 41 1.88 4.04 -1.01
CA LEU A 41 2.20 2.61 -0.95
C LEU A 41 0.95 1.81 -1.28
N LYS A 42 1.05 0.87 -2.21
CA LYS A 42 0.01 -0.13 -2.47
C LYS A 42 0.48 -1.47 -1.92
N LEU A 43 -0.32 -2.03 -1.03
CA LEU A 43 -0.10 -3.32 -0.40
C LEU A 43 -1.10 -4.33 -0.94
N THR A 44 -0.62 -5.52 -1.29
CA THR A 44 -1.45 -6.62 -1.77
C THR A 44 -0.93 -7.92 -1.17
N VAL A 45 -1.83 -8.75 -0.64
CA VAL A 45 -1.46 -10.09 -0.16
C VAL A 45 -1.92 -11.10 -1.19
N ILE A 46 -0.97 -11.86 -1.76
CA ILE A 46 -1.24 -12.95 -2.72
C ILE A 46 -0.47 -14.17 -2.24
N ASP A 47 -1.15 -15.31 -2.10
CA ASP A 47 -0.56 -16.58 -1.67
C ASP A 47 0.31 -16.42 -0.40
N ASP A 48 -0.23 -15.73 0.62
CA ASP A 48 0.43 -15.39 1.88
C ASP A 48 1.70 -14.51 1.78
N VAL A 49 1.98 -13.95 0.60
CA VAL A 49 3.10 -13.02 0.36
C VAL A 49 2.60 -11.59 0.26
N LEU A 50 3.22 -10.69 1.04
CA LEU A 50 2.98 -9.25 0.95
C LEU A 50 3.77 -8.65 -0.22
N ILE A 51 3.05 -8.19 -1.23
CA ILE A 51 3.57 -7.41 -2.34
C ILE A 51 3.46 -5.92 -1.98
N VAL A 52 4.57 -5.21 -2.12
CA VAL A 52 4.66 -3.77 -1.86
C VAL A 52 5.03 -3.07 -3.16
N SER A 53 4.19 -2.12 -3.59
CA SER A 53 4.44 -1.31 -4.78
C SER A 53 4.15 0.16 -4.51
N PHE A 54 4.66 1.04 -5.38
CA PHE A 54 4.40 2.48 -5.31
C PHE A 54 3.37 2.87 -6.37
N LYS A 55 2.45 3.79 -6.03
CA LYS A 55 1.60 4.43 -7.04
C LYS A 55 2.47 5.43 -7.81
N GLU A 56 2.52 5.29 -9.13
CA GLU A 56 3.10 6.32 -10.00
C GLU A 56 2.27 7.61 -9.93
N LEU A 57 2.95 8.76 -9.98
CA LEU A 57 2.36 10.10 -9.97
C LEU A 57 1.68 10.42 -11.31
#